data_AF-A0A6C0H8I6-F1
#
_entry.id   AF-A0A6C0H8I6-F1
#
_cell.length_a   1.000
_cell.length_b   1.000
_cell.length_c   1.000
_cell.angle_alpha   90.00
_cell.angle_beta   90.00
_cell.angle_gamma   90.00
#
_symmetry.space_group_name_H-M   'P 1'
#
loop_
_entity.id
_entity.type
_entity.pdbx_description
1 polymer ?
#
loop_
_entity_poly.entity_id
_entity_poly.type
_entity_poly.pdbx_seq_one_letter_code
_entity_poly.pdbx_strand_id
1 'polypeptide(L)'
;MSSDRIKYNNSLVDTIITDYIYILIDKYKLQEYKYIETLEEFSLLSLRGSMKYINKFTHELKTGGLLTKIYKKNNNKWFAIIKKPNNKTYTISFNSNYIFYLDCKSRTNKIRTILDSFLENVNNGKYIIT
;
A
#
# COMPACT_ATOMS: atom_id res chain seq x y z
N MET A 1 33.44 -8.20 -16.95
CA MET A 1 32.91 -8.85 -15.73
C MET A 1 32.09 -10.06 -16.15
N SER A 2 32.21 -11.22 -15.50
CA SER A 2 31.43 -12.43 -15.89
C SER A 2 29.94 -12.23 -15.54
N SER A 3 29.06 -12.77 -16.39
CA SER A 3 27.59 -12.70 -16.25
C SER A 3 27.11 -13.24 -14.90
N ASP A 4 27.79 -14.27 -14.38
CA ASP A 4 27.43 -14.93 -13.11
C ASP A 4 27.65 -14.01 -11.90
N ARG A 5 28.72 -13.21 -11.91
CA ARG A 5 29.00 -12.25 -10.83
C ARG A 5 27.95 -11.14 -10.77
N ILE A 6 27.47 -10.69 -11.93
CA ILE A 6 26.40 -9.67 -12.01
C ILE A 6 25.09 -10.25 -11.46
N LYS A 7 24.74 -11.46 -11.88
CA LYS A 7 23.52 -12.15 -11.42
C LYS A 7 23.52 -12.38 -9.91
N TYR A 8 24.65 -12.83 -9.36
CA TYR A 8 24.83 -13.00 -7.92
C TYR A 8 24.66 -11.68 -7.15
N ASN A 9 25.33 -10.61 -7.60
CA ASN A 9 25.22 -9.30 -6.93
C ASN A 9 23.78 -8.77 -6.92
N ASN A 10 23.04 -8.92 -8.03
CA ASN A 10 21.64 -8.50 -8.08
C ASN A 10 20.78 -9.28 -7.07
N SER A 11 20.91 -10.61 -7.01
CA SER A 11 20.15 -11.43 -6.05
C SER A 11 20.42 -11.06 -4.58
N LEU A 12 21.65 -10.65 -4.28
CA LEU A 12 22.04 -10.26 -2.93
C LEU A 12 21.45 -8.90 -2.55
N VAL A 13 21.42 -7.95 -3.49
CA VAL A 13 20.73 -6.66 -3.34
C VAL A 13 19.23 -6.85 -3.14
N ASP A 14 18.59 -7.71 -3.95
CA ASP A 14 17.15 -8.00 -3.87
C ASP A 14 16.79 -8.59 -2.50
N THR A 15 17.64 -9.48 -1.98
CA THR A 15 17.48 -10.08 -0.64
C THR A 15 17.54 -9.02 0.46
N ILE A 16 18.56 -8.15 0.43
CA ILE A 16 18.72 -7.07 1.42
C ILE A 16 17.53 -6.11 1.40
N ILE A 17 17.05 -5.74 0.21
CA ILE A 17 15.87 -4.88 0.07
C ILE A 17 14.65 -5.57 0.68
N THR A 18 14.44 -6.85 0.37
CA THR A 18 13.32 -7.64 0.88
C THR A 18 13.31 -7.71 2.40
N ASP A 19 14.45 -8.05 3.02
CA ASP A 19 14.60 -8.10 4.48
C ASP A 19 14.30 -6.75 5.12
N TYR A 20 14.78 -5.66 4.51
CA TYR A 20 14.51 -4.32 5.01
C TYR A 20 13.01 -3.96 4.95
N ILE A 21 12.31 -4.34 3.87
CA ILE A 21 10.86 -4.15 3.78
C ILE A 21 10.13 -4.93 4.88
N TYR A 22 10.54 -6.16 5.19
CA TYR A 22 9.95 -6.94 6.30
C TYR A 22 10.15 -6.24 7.66
N ILE A 23 11.34 -5.67 7.91
CA ILE A 23 11.60 -4.89 9.12
C ILE A 23 10.66 -3.68 9.20
N LEU A 24 10.44 -2.97 8.09
CA LEU A 24 9.48 -1.85 8.07
C LEU A 24 8.05 -2.31 8.32
N ILE A 25 7.64 -3.45 7.74
CA ILE A 25 6.31 -4.01 7.93
C ILE A 25 6.06 -4.31 9.40
N ASP A 26 7.01 -4.96 10.07
CA ASP A 26 6.89 -5.30 11.48
C ASP A 26 6.89 -4.05 12.37
N LYS A 27 7.89 -3.17 12.18
CA LYS A 27 8.06 -1.93 12.95
C LYS A 27 6.82 -1.03 12.92
N TYR A 28 6.16 -0.92 11.77
CA TYR A 28 5.02 -0.01 11.58
C TYR A 28 3.67 -0.72 11.50
N LYS A 29 3.62 -2.03 11.80
CA LYS A 29 2.42 -2.88 11.78
C LYS A 29 1.64 -2.75 10.46
N LEU A 30 2.30 -3.13 9.37
CA LEU A 30 1.80 -2.98 7.98
C LEU A 30 1.37 -4.30 7.35
N GLN A 31 1.11 -5.35 8.13
CA GLN A 31 0.82 -6.70 7.64
C GLN A 31 -0.38 -6.77 6.69
N GLU A 32 -1.36 -5.88 6.85
CA GLU A 32 -2.53 -5.79 5.97
C GLU A 32 -2.27 -4.98 4.68
N TYR A 33 -1.14 -4.29 4.57
CA TYR A 33 -0.84 -3.41 3.45
C TYR A 33 0.04 -4.14 2.44
N LYS A 34 -0.26 -3.96 1.15
CA LYS A 34 0.63 -4.38 0.07
C LYS A 34 1.76 -3.37 -0.06
N TYR A 35 3.01 -3.83 -0.05
CA TYR A 35 4.15 -3.02 -0.48
C TYR A 35 4.10 -2.81 -2.00
N ILE A 36 4.27 -1.56 -2.44
CA ILE A 36 4.21 -1.18 -3.85
C ILE A 36 5.63 -0.99 -4.35
N GLU A 37 6.09 -1.95 -5.15
CA GLU A 37 7.48 -2.06 -5.54
C GLU A 37 7.78 -1.27 -6.81
N THR A 38 6.85 -1.29 -7.77
CA THR A 38 7.06 -0.71 -9.10
C THR A 38 6.18 0.51 -9.38
N LEU A 39 6.64 1.35 -10.31
CA LEU A 39 5.86 2.49 -10.81
C LEU A 39 4.58 2.04 -11.52
N GLU A 40 4.62 0.89 -12.20
CA GLU A 40 3.45 0.32 -12.86
C GLU A 40 2.38 -0.03 -11.83
N GLU A 41 2.74 -0.76 -10.78
CA GLU A 41 1.82 -1.08 -9.67
C GLU A 41 1.25 0.19 -9.05
N PHE A 42 2.10 1.19 -8.79
CA PHE A 42 1.69 2.48 -8.23
C PHE A 42 0.68 3.20 -9.15
N SER A 43 0.91 3.17 -10.46
CA SER A 43 0.04 3.80 -11.45
C SER A 43 -1.34 3.14 -11.53
N LEU A 44 -1.45 1.86 -11.16
CA LEU A 44 -2.69 1.08 -11.19
C LEU A 44 -3.50 1.14 -9.88
N LEU A 45 -2.95 1.72 -8.80
CA LEU A 45 -3.65 1.79 -7.51
C LEU A 45 -5.01 2.48 -7.62
N SER A 46 -6.03 1.90 -7.01
CA SER A 46 -7.36 2.51 -6.99
C SER A 46 -7.36 3.78 -6.11
N LEU A 47 -8.12 4.80 -6.52
CA LEU A 47 -8.30 5.98 -5.68
C LEU A 47 -9.12 5.60 -4.43
N ARG A 48 -8.97 6.38 -3.35
CA ARG A 48 -9.61 6.21 -2.03
C ARG A 48 -9.10 5.03 -1.18
N GLY A 49 -8.08 4.30 -1.63
CA GLY A 49 -7.37 3.38 -0.76
C GLY A 49 -6.56 4.09 0.33
N SER A 50 -6.28 3.38 1.42
CA SER A 50 -5.42 3.86 2.49
C SER A 50 -3.96 3.70 2.08
N MET A 51 -3.19 4.79 2.16
CA MET A 51 -1.78 4.80 1.81
C MET A 51 -0.95 5.19 3.04
N LYS A 52 0.04 4.35 3.33
CA LYS A 52 1.12 4.63 4.27
C LYS A 52 2.41 4.73 3.49
N TYR A 53 3.28 5.65 3.87
CA TYR A 53 4.55 5.83 3.20
C TYR A 53 5.62 6.27 4.17
N ILE A 54 6.82 5.80 3.91
CA ILE A 54 8.00 6.05 4.73
C ILE A 54 9.03 6.73 3.84
N ASN A 55 9.45 7.93 4.23
CA ASN A 55 10.49 8.63 3.47
C ASN A 55 11.82 7.87 3.58
N LYS A 56 12.48 7.65 2.44
CA LYS A 56 13.73 6.87 2.39
C LYS A 56 14.90 7.58 3.08
N PHE A 57 14.83 8.89 3.25
CA PHE A 57 15.90 9.73 3.82
C PHE A 57 15.61 10.15 5.25
N THR A 58 14.39 10.59 5.54
CA THR A 58 14.01 11.07 6.88
C THR A 58 13.43 9.98 7.77
N HIS A 59 13.09 8.81 7.21
CA HIS A 59 12.41 7.71 7.89
C HIS A 59 11.06 8.07 8.54
N GLU A 60 10.51 9.24 8.18
CA GLU A 60 9.20 9.67 8.66
C GLU A 60 8.09 8.80 8.03
N LEU A 61 7.30 8.16 8.88
CA LEU A 61 6.05 7.53 8.48
C LEU A 61 4.95 8.57 8.40
N LYS A 62 4.20 8.56 7.31
CA LYS A 62 2.98 9.35 7.15
C LYS A 62 1.89 8.47 6.53
N THR A 63 0.64 8.90 6.74
CA THR A 63 -0.57 8.16 6.38
C THR A 63 -1.60 9.11 5.76
N GLY A 64 -2.41 8.60 4.84
CA GLY A 64 -3.54 9.32 4.25
C GLY A 64 -4.27 8.49 3.20
N GLY A 65 -5.46 8.92 2.81
CA GLY A 65 -6.20 8.33 1.70
C GLY A 65 -5.68 8.85 0.36
N LEU A 66 -5.49 7.97 -0.63
CA LEU A 66 -5.06 8.35 -1.98
C LEU A 66 -6.17 9.12 -2.71
N LEU A 67 -5.95 10.40 -3.01
CA LEU A 67 -6.93 11.23 -3.74
C LEU A 67 -6.72 11.19 -5.25
N THR A 68 -5.48 11.40 -5.70
CA THR A 68 -5.13 11.42 -7.12
C THR A 68 -3.66 11.06 -7.32
N LYS A 69 -3.29 10.74 -8.57
CA LYS A 69 -1.93 10.44 -9.01
C LYS A 69 -1.58 11.38 -10.15
N ILE A 70 -0.39 11.96 -10.11
CA ILE A 70 0.10 12.93 -11.09
C ILE A 70 1.36 12.36 -11.74
N TYR A 71 1.32 12.23 -13.07
CA TYR A 71 2.48 11.88 -13.87
C TYR A 71 3.14 13.13 -14.43
N LYS A 72 4.42 13.35 -14.10
CA LYS A 72 5.23 14.44 -14.66
C LYS A 72 6.17 13.87 -15.74
N LYS A 73 5.72 13.96 -16.99
CA LYS A 73 6.40 13.42 -18.18
C LYS A 73 7.86 13.89 -18.31
N ASN A 74 8.12 15.18 -18.10
CA ASN A 74 9.45 15.79 -18.32
C ASN A 74 10.57 15.20 -17.45
N ASN A 75 10.24 14.53 -16.34
CA ASN A 75 11.23 13.94 -15.44
C ASN A 75 10.91 12.47 -15.12
N ASN A 76 9.94 11.87 -15.82
CA ASN A 76 9.40 10.53 -15.56
C ASN A 76 9.09 10.28 -14.07
N LYS A 77 8.48 11.26 -13.39
CA LYS A 77 8.17 11.17 -11.95
C LYS A 77 6.68 11.00 -11.71
N TRP A 78 6.35 10.10 -10.80
CA TRP A 78 4.99 9.91 -10.30
C TRP A 78 4.85 10.46 -8.88
N PHE A 79 3.73 11.15 -8.66
CA PHE A 79 3.36 11.70 -7.36
C PHE A 79 1.94 11.24 -6.98
N ALA A 80 1.72 10.95 -5.71
CA ALA A 80 0.39 10.83 -5.12
C ALA A 80 0.03 12.10 -4.38
N ILE A 81 -1.21 12.55 -4.51
CA ILE A 81 -1.83 13.46 -3.57
C ILE A 81 -2.62 12.63 -2.57
N ILE A 82 -2.29 12.76 -1.30
CA ILE A 82 -2.98 12.07 -0.22
C ILE A 82 -3.72 13.07 0.68
N LYS A 83 -4.79 12.60 1.33
CA LYS A 83 -5.57 13.37 2.30
C LYS A 83 -5.51 12.74 3.68
N LYS A 84 -5.14 13.55 4.68
CA LYS A 84 -5.22 13.16 6.08
C LYS A 84 -6.64 13.35 6.64
N PRO A 85 -6.97 12.70 7.77
CA PRO A 85 -8.26 12.89 8.44
C PRO A 85 -8.57 14.36 8.79
N ASN A 86 -7.54 15.16 9.10
CA ASN A 86 -7.66 16.58 9.39
C ASN A 86 -7.76 17.48 8.14
N ASN A 87 -8.20 16.92 7.00
CA ASN A 87 -8.31 17.58 5.69
C ASN A 87 -7.00 18.12 5.07
N LYS A 88 -5.85 18.03 5.73
CA LYS A 88 -4.56 18.42 5.14
C LYS A 88 -4.18 17.45 4.01
N THR A 89 -3.66 17.99 2.92
CA THR A 89 -3.15 17.22 1.79
C THR A 89 -1.63 17.26 1.72
N TYR A 90 -1.04 16.20 1.17
CA TYR A 90 0.40 16.09 0.96
C TYR A 90 0.70 15.49 -0.41
N THR A 91 1.80 15.94 -1.02
CA THR A 91 2.31 15.42 -2.29
C THR A 91 3.47 14.47 -2.03
N ILE A 92 3.31 13.21 -2.42
CA ILE A 92 4.25 12.12 -2.12
C ILE A 92 4.87 11.65 -3.43
N SER A 93 6.19 11.69 -3.55
CA SER A 93 6.89 11.11 -4.70
C SER A 93 7.02 9.59 -4.53
N PHE A 94 6.85 8.84 -5.62
CA PHE A 94 7.10 7.39 -5.59
C PHE A 94 8.57 7.10 -5.22
N ASN A 95 9.51 7.71 -5.94
CA ASN A 95 10.92 7.32 -5.86
C ASN A 95 11.56 7.56 -4.49
N SER A 96 11.09 8.57 -3.75
CA SER A 96 11.68 8.97 -2.46
C SER A 96 11.04 8.29 -1.25
N ASN A 97 10.08 7.39 -1.45
CA ASN A 97 9.33 6.78 -0.36
C ASN A 97 9.17 5.27 -0.56
N TYR A 98 9.15 4.51 0.53
CA TYR A 98 8.58 3.17 0.55
C TYR A 98 7.06 3.31 0.69
N ILE A 99 6.29 2.70 -0.20
CA ILE A 99 4.83 2.90 -0.27
C ILE A 99 4.12 1.61 0.06
N PHE A 100 3.16 1.72 0.97
CA PHE A 100 2.32 0.63 1.44
C PHE A 100 0.87 1.04 1.21
N TYR A 101 0.10 0.18 0.56
CA TYR A 101 -1.25 0.51 0.12
C TYR A 101 -2.24 -0.59 0.52
N LEU A 102 -3.40 -0.17 1.01
CA LEU A 102 -4.52 -1.02 1.35
C LEU A 102 -5.74 -0.59 0.51
N ASP A 103 -6.22 -1.50 -0.34
CA ASP A 103 -7.44 -1.27 -1.12
C ASP A 103 -8.67 -1.35 -0.21
N CYS A 104 -9.29 -0.20 0.05
CA CYS A 104 -10.49 -0.11 0.87
C CYS A 104 -11.71 -0.79 0.22
N LYS A 105 -11.79 -0.91 -1.12
CA LYS A 105 -12.91 -1.60 -1.78
C LYS A 105 -12.97 -3.06 -1.37
N SER A 106 -11.81 -3.71 -1.31
CA SER A 106 -11.70 -5.11 -0.90
C SER A 106 -12.21 -5.34 0.53
N ARG A 107 -11.94 -4.39 1.43
CA ARG A 107 -12.38 -4.43 2.84
C ARG A 107 -13.88 -4.21 2.96
N THR A 108 -14.43 -3.20 2.28
CA THR A 108 -15.88 -2.95 2.26
C THR A 108 -16.65 -4.15 1.71
N ASN A 109 -16.15 -4.78 0.65
CA ASN A 109 -16.76 -5.98 0.09
C ASN A 109 -16.75 -7.15 1.07
N LYS A 110 -15.63 -7.41 1.76
CA LYS A 110 -15.56 -8.47 2.78
C LYS A 110 -16.57 -8.25 3.92
N ILE A 111 -16.68 -7.03 4.44
CA ILE A 111 -17.65 -6.69 5.49
C ILE A 111 -19.08 -6.93 5.00
N ARG A 112 -19.38 -6.51 3.76
CA ARG A 112 -20.67 -6.74 3.13
C ARG A 112 -20.98 -8.23 3.02
N THR A 113 -20.05 -9.06 2.53
CA THR A 113 -20.25 -10.52 2.43
C THR A 113 -20.50 -11.17 3.78
N ILE A 114 -19.78 -10.75 4.83
CA ILE A 114 -20.00 -11.25 6.20
C ILE A 114 -21.40 -10.85 6.70
N LEU A 115 -21.81 -9.61 6.48
CA LEU A 115 -23.15 -9.13 6.81
C LEU A 115 -24.24 -9.91 6.06
N ASP A 116 -24.07 -10.12 4.76
CA ASP A 116 -25.03 -10.86 3.93
C ASP A 116 -25.17 -12.30 4.45
N SER A 117 -24.05 -12.97 4.76
CA SER A 117 -24.03 -14.31 5.35
C SER A 117 -24.65 -14.36 6.74
N PHE A 118 -24.39 -13.35 7.58
CA PHE A 118 -25.02 -13.24 8.90
C PHE A 118 -26.55 -13.11 8.77
N LEU A 119 -27.02 -12.22 7.90
CA LEU A 119 -28.45 -11.99 7.65
C LEU A 119 -29.13 -13.25 7.09
N GLU A 120 -28.47 -13.98 6.18
CA GLU A 120 -28.98 -15.26 5.68
C GLU A 120 -29.15 -16.29 6.79
N ASN A 121 -28.18 -16.41 7.71
CA ASN A 121 -28.29 -17.32 8.83
C ASN A 121 -29.40 -16.89 9.82
N VAL A 122 -29.61 -15.59 10.04
CA VAL A 122 -30.74 -15.09 10.82
C VAL A 122 -32.07 -15.46 10.15
N ASN A 123 -32.19 -15.23 8.83
CA ASN A 123 -33.40 -15.57 8.07
C ASN A 123 -33.70 -17.08 8.07
N ASN A 124 -32.65 -17.90 8.07
CA ASN A 124 -32.75 -19.36 8.18
C ASN A 124 -32.96 -19.86 9.62
N GLY A 125 -33.19 -18.95 10.59
CA GLY A 125 -33.49 -19.29 11.98
C GLY A 125 -32.30 -19.83 12.78
N LYS A 126 -31.07 -19.75 12.24
CA LYS A 126 -29.85 -20.19 12.93
C LYS A 126 -29.43 -19.26 14.07
N TYR A 127 -29.82 -17.99 14.00
CA TYR A 127 -29.54 -16.99 15.03
C TYR A 127 -30.80 -16.18 15.33
N ILE A 128 -31.04 -15.90 16.60
CA ILE A 128 -32.10 -14.98 17.05
C ILE A 128 -31.42 -13.67 17.42
N ILE A 129 -31.85 -12.57 16.80
CA ILE A 129 -31.40 -11.23 17.18
C ILE A 129 -32.27 -10.80 18.36
N THR A 130 -31.70 -10.82 19.57
CA THR A 130 -32.28 -10.24 20.80
C THR A 130 -31.69 -8.89 21.11
#